data_AF-A0A917Z4Y1-F1
#
_entry.id   AF-A0A917Z4Y1-F1
#
_cell.length_a   1.000
_cell.length_b   1.000
_cell.length_c   1.000
_cell.angle_alpha   90.00
_cell.angle_beta   90.00
_cell.angle_gamma   90.00
#
_symmetry.space_group_name_H-M   'P 1'
#
loop_
_entity.id
_entity.type
_entity.pdbx_description
1 polymer ?
#
loop_
_entity_poly.entity_id
_entity_poly.type
_entity_poly.pdbx_seq_one_letter_code
_entity_poly.pdbx_strand_id
1 'polypeptide(L)'
;MRYVNQKGVFVQTETEQTERFPRFSLHQSGQENPAVTSSLPKPASTIHSTTINPQGLIKRWQYATNAASRRYKSLNTSIARRWYLSALDLSERLLQTRLCAEHLAIHVVSLHNLADLESRLRRFDQARSYHEQALNRLFMLMRDNQDKLTLLFPHLHRCKMSLALFCRHYGSSSASNLLLRQSIPIGNH
;
A
#
# COMPACT_ATOMS: atom_id res chain seq x y z
N MET A 1 -26.24 -24.74 -10.68
CA MET A 1 -27.07 -25.85 -10.18
C MET A 1 -27.03 -25.83 -8.66
N ARG A 2 -28.17 -25.82 -7.97
CA ARG A 2 -28.28 -25.78 -6.49
C ARG A 2 -28.75 -27.16 -6.02
N TYR A 3 -28.06 -27.76 -5.06
CA TYR A 3 -28.52 -28.96 -4.37
C TYR A 3 -28.93 -28.60 -2.93
N VAL A 4 -30.00 -29.23 -2.44
CA VAL A 4 -30.56 -29.06 -1.09
C VAL A 4 -30.28 -30.33 -0.31
N ASN A 5 -29.77 -30.22 0.92
CA ASN A 5 -29.69 -31.33 1.89
C ASN A 5 -30.84 -31.21 2.91
N GLN A 6 -31.35 -32.35 3.38
CA GLN A 6 -32.49 -32.61 4.28
C GLN A 6 -32.45 -31.94 5.68
N LYS A 7 -31.65 -30.89 5.92
CA LYS A 7 -31.63 -30.15 7.19
C LYS A 7 -31.93 -28.65 7.07
N GLY A 8 -32.36 -28.14 5.92
CA GLY A 8 -32.85 -26.76 5.80
C GLY A 8 -31.82 -25.66 6.09
N VAL A 9 -30.52 -26.00 6.12
CA VAL A 9 -29.44 -25.01 6.26
C VAL A 9 -28.94 -24.64 4.88
N PHE A 10 -29.05 -23.36 4.53
CA PHE A 10 -28.40 -22.79 3.35
C PHE A 10 -26.89 -22.78 3.56
N VAL A 11 -26.20 -23.76 3.00
CA VAL A 11 -24.74 -23.71 2.84
C VAL A 11 -24.47 -22.87 1.60
N GLN A 12 -23.97 -21.65 1.79
CA GLN A 12 -23.35 -20.92 0.69
C GLN A 12 -22.11 -21.71 0.28
N THR A 13 -22.18 -22.37 -0.88
CA THR A 13 -21.00 -22.91 -1.54
C THR A 13 -20.12 -21.73 -1.93
N GLU A 14 -19.05 -21.49 -1.18
CA GLU A 14 -17.93 -20.69 -1.65
C GLU A 14 -17.38 -21.37 -2.90
N THR A 15 -17.82 -20.90 -4.07
CA THR A 15 -17.07 -21.12 -5.29
C THR A 15 -15.76 -20.36 -5.12
N GLU A 16 -14.71 -21.07 -4.70
CA GLU A 16 -13.33 -20.67 -4.89
C GLU A 16 -13.08 -20.49 -6.39
N GLN A 17 -13.45 -19.32 -6.91
CA GLN A 17 -12.76 -18.79 -8.07
C GLN A 17 -11.36 -18.47 -7.59
N THR A 18 -10.42 -19.35 -7.95
CA THR A 18 -8.98 -19.12 -7.86
C THR A 18 -8.62 -17.92 -8.74
N GLU A 19 -9.00 -16.72 -8.31
CA GLU A 19 -8.52 -15.49 -8.93
C GLU A 19 -7.02 -15.46 -8.72
N ARG A 20 -6.27 -15.51 -9.83
CA ARG A 20 -4.82 -15.34 -9.84
C ARG A 20 -4.50 -13.97 -9.25
N PHE A 21 -4.31 -13.92 -7.94
CA PHE A 21 -3.54 -12.86 -7.32
C PHE A 21 -2.15 -12.88 -7.97
N PRO A 22 -1.56 -11.72 -8.30
CA PRO A 22 -0.17 -11.71 -8.68
C PRO A 22 0.63 -12.29 -7.50
N ARG A 23 1.30 -13.43 -7.72
CA ARG A 23 2.17 -14.07 -6.73
C ARG A 23 3.27 -13.07 -6.36
N PHE A 24 3.31 -12.64 -5.11
CA PHE A 24 4.40 -11.83 -4.58
C PHE A 24 4.81 -12.39 -3.23
N SER A 25 6.01 -12.94 -3.19
CA SER A 25 6.62 -13.53 -2.00
C SER A 25 7.10 -12.43 -1.07
N LEU A 26 6.58 -12.39 0.17
CA LEU A 26 7.22 -11.71 1.29
C LEU A 26 8.53 -12.48 1.61
N HIS A 27 9.69 -11.89 1.34
CA HIS A 27 10.94 -12.44 1.87
C HIS A 27 11.10 -12.01 3.33
N GLN A 28 11.00 -12.97 4.25
CA GLN A 28 11.61 -12.84 5.58
C GLN A 28 13.01 -13.47 5.53
N SER A 29 13.99 -12.74 6.06
CA SER A 29 15.40 -13.14 6.14
C SER A 29 15.76 -13.71 7.52
N GLY A 30 16.60 -14.75 7.54
CA GLY A 30 17.29 -15.33 8.70
C GLY A 30 17.20 -16.87 8.67
N GLN A 31 18.26 -17.67 8.78
CA GLN A 31 19.65 -17.50 9.21
C GLN A 31 20.56 -18.56 8.53
N GLU A 32 21.81 -18.17 8.33
CA GLU A 32 23.11 -18.86 8.55
C GLU A 32 23.46 -20.26 8.00
N ASN A 33 24.76 -20.36 7.67
CA ASN A 33 25.52 -21.38 6.94
C ASN A 33 26.37 -22.22 7.95
N PRO A 34 27.00 -23.36 7.58
CA PRO A 34 28.38 -23.26 7.09
C PRO A 34 28.88 -24.31 6.06
N ALA A 35 29.74 -23.79 5.16
CA ALA A 35 31.00 -24.30 4.63
C ALA A 35 31.14 -25.74 4.06
N VAL A 36 31.43 -25.84 2.75
CA VAL A 36 32.57 -26.61 2.18
C VAL A 36 33.09 -25.91 0.91
N THR A 37 34.41 -25.77 0.82
CA THR A 37 35.21 -25.21 -0.29
C THR A 37 35.44 -26.21 -1.44
N SER A 38 35.19 -25.80 -2.68
CA SER A 38 35.99 -26.22 -3.85
C SER A 38 35.76 -25.29 -5.05
N SER A 39 36.82 -25.10 -5.82
CA SER A 39 37.11 -24.03 -6.78
C SER A 39 36.56 -24.19 -8.22
N LEU A 40 36.41 -23.03 -8.89
CA LEU A 40 36.07 -22.71 -10.32
C LEU A 40 34.58 -22.64 -10.72
N PRO A 41 34.18 -21.77 -11.69
CA PRO A 41 34.76 -20.51 -12.19
C PRO A 41 33.96 -19.28 -11.72
N LYS A 42 34.51 -18.05 -11.87
CA LYS A 42 33.82 -16.79 -11.53
C LYS A 42 32.41 -16.75 -12.16
N PRO A 43 31.32 -16.67 -11.37
CA PRO A 43 30.07 -16.23 -11.94
C PRO A 43 30.24 -14.74 -12.24
N ALA A 44 30.12 -14.36 -13.50
CA ALA A 44 29.78 -13.00 -13.85
C ALA A 44 28.46 -12.71 -13.12
N SER A 45 28.55 -12.05 -11.98
CA SER A 45 27.41 -11.52 -11.25
C SER A 45 26.88 -10.33 -12.05
N THR A 46 26.30 -10.63 -13.21
CA THR A 46 25.32 -9.77 -13.85
C THR A 46 24.10 -9.83 -12.94
N ILE A 47 24.11 -9.03 -11.89
CA ILE A 47 22.89 -8.61 -11.23
C ILE A 47 22.12 -7.90 -12.34
N HIS A 48 21.20 -8.62 -12.98
CA HIS A 48 20.17 -7.98 -13.79
C HIS A 48 19.35 -7.16 -12.79
N SER A 49 19.77 -5.92 -12.56
CA SER A 49 18.94 -4.86 -12.01
C SER A 49 17.65 -4.93 -12.80
N THR A 50 16.62 -5.53 -12.21
CA THR A 50 15.34 -5.73 -12.87
C THR A 50 14.79 -4.34 -13.08
N THR A 51 14.98 -3.79 -14.27
CA THR A 51 14.56 -2.44 -14.61
C THR A 51 13.07 -2.33 -14.31
N ILE A 52 12.73 -1.64 -13.22
CA ILE A 52 11.36 -1.45 -12.81
C ILE A 52 10.70 -0.59 -13.89
N ASN A 53 9.80 -1.17 -14.69
CA ASN A 53 9.04 -0.46 -15.71
C ASN A 53 7.89 0.31 -15.04
N PRO A 54 7.97 1.64 -14.88
CA PRO A 54 6.96 2.40 -14.13
C PRO A 54 5.60 2.35 -14.83
N GLN A 55 5.56 2.41 -16.16
CA GLN A 55 4.31 2.34 -16.92
C GLN A 55 3.60 0.99 -16.73
N GLY A 56 4.38 -0.10 -16.66
CA GLY A 56 3.85 -1.42 -16.35
C GLY A 56 3.26 -1.48 -14.94
N LEU A 57 3.92 -0.87 -13.95
CA LEU A 57 3.40 -0.79 -12.59
C LEU A 57 2.13 0.05 -12.49
N ILE A 58 2.06 1.21 -13.16
CA ILE A 58 0.88 2.08 -13.18
C ILE A 58 -0.33 1.33 -13.76
N LYS A 59 -0.17 0.64 -14.89
CA LYS A 59 -1.26 -0.16 -15.48
C LYS A 59 -1.75 -1.27 -14.54
N ARG A 60 -0.83 -1.95 -13.85
CA ARG A 60 -1.19 -2.99 -12.86
C ARG A 60 -1.87 -2.39 -11.64
N TRP A 61 -1.43 -1.22 -11.18
CA TRP A 61 -2.04 -0.49 -10.08
C TRP A 61 -3.47 -0.06 -10.42
N GLN A 62 -3.70 0.48 -11.62
CA GLN A 62 -5.03 0.82 -12.12
C GLN A 62 -5.94 -0.41 -12.15
N TYR A 63 -5.45 -1.53 -12.68
CA TYR A 63 -6.20 -2.78 -12.69
C TYR A 63 -6.58 -3.23 -11.26
N ALA A 64 -5.61 -3.25 -10.34
CA ALA A 64 -5.83 -3.66 -8.96
C ALA A 64 -6.86 -2.75 -8.26
N THR A 65 -6.74 -1.43 -8.40
CA THR A 65 -7.67 -0.45 -7.81
C THR A 65 -9.08 -0.58 -8.38
N ASN A 66 -9.21 -0.82 -9.68
CA ASN A 66 -10.50 -1.05 -10.33
C ASN A 66 -11.13 -2.38 -9.90
N ALA A 67 -10.34 -3.44 -9.79
CA ALA A 67 -10.79 -4.74 -9.27
C ALA A 67 -11.26 -4.62 -7.82
N ALA A 68 -10.47 -3.95 -6.96
CA ALA A 68 -10.84 -3.66 -5.57
C ALA A 68 -12.19 -2.93 -5.50
N SER A 69 -12.33 -1.85 -6.28
CA SER A 69 -13.55 -1.02 -6.28
C SER A 69 -14.79 -1.79 -6.72
N ARG A 70 -14.67 -2.69 -7.71
CA ARG A 70 -15.77 -3.58 -8.11
C ARG A 70 -16.16 -4.53 -6.99
N ARG A 71 -15.18 -5.21 -6.38
CA ARG A 71 -15.43 -6.16 -5.29
C ARG A 71 -16.00 -5.47 -4.05
N TYR A 72 -15.52 -4.26 -3.77
CA TYR A 72 -16.03 -3.40 -2.71
C TYR A 72 -17.51 -3.04 -2.92
N LYS A 73 -17.89 -2.63 -4.14
CA LYS A 73 -19.30 -2.38 -4.50
C LYS A 73 -20.18 -3.62 -4.41
N SER A 74 -19.63 -4.79 -4.69
CA SER A 74 -20.30 -6.09 -4.51
C SER A 74 -20.28 -6.60 -3.06
N LEU A 75 -19.91 -5.77 -2.09
CA LEU A 75 -19.79 -6.09 -0.66
C LEU A 75 -18.80 -7.22 -0.33
N ASN A 76 -17.95 -7.60 -1.28
CA ASN A 76 -16.88 -8.56 -1.06
C ASN A 76 -15.64 -7.84 -0.56
N THR A 77 -15.72 -7.39 0.69
CA THR A 77 -14.75 -6.48 1.33
C THR A 77 -13.41 -7.14 1.61
N SER A 78 -13.38 -8.46 1.86
CA SER A 78 -12.14 -9.22 2.05
C SER A 78 -11.31 -9.29 0.76
N ILE A 79 -11.95 -9.55 -0.38
CA ILE A 79 -11.29 -9.53 -1.70
C ILE A 79 -10.90 -8.10 -2.07
N ALA A 80 -11.77 -7.12 -1.83
CA ALA A 80 -11.45 -5.71 -2.08
C ALA A 80 -10.19 -5.27 -1.33
N ARG A 81 -10.08 -5.65 -0.05
CA ARG A 81 -8.90 -5.38 0.78
C ARG A 81 -7.63 -5.95 0.18
N ARG A 82 -7.64 -7.21 -0.25
CA ARG A 82 -6.47 -7.85 -0.89
C ARG A 82 -6.03 -7.10 -2.15
N TRP A 83 -6.99 -6.65 -2.98
CA TRP A 83 -6.67 -5.87 -4.16
C TRP A 83 -6.13 -4.48 -3.84
N TYR A 84 -6.68 -3.77 -2.85
CA TYR A 84 -6.12 -2.48 -2.43
C TYR A 84 -4.73 -2.62 -1.80
N LEU A 85 -4.46 -3.69 -1.04
CA LEU A 85 -3.11 -3.99 -0.54
C LEU A 85 -2.12 -4.26 -1.68
N SER A 86 -2.55 -4.98 -2.72
CA SER A 86 -1.76 -5.19 -3.94
C SER A 86 -1.49 -3.87 -4.68
N ALA A 87 -2.48 -2.98 -4.74
CA ALA A 87 -2.29 -1.63 -5.29
C ALA A 87 -1.27 -0.82 -4.46
N LEU A 88 -1.33 -0.89 -3.13
CA LEU A 88 -0.36 -0.23 -2.25
C LEU A 88 1.08 -0.72 -2.50
N ASP A 89 1.30 -2.04 -2.61
CA ASP A 89 2.62 -2.60 -2.94
C ASP A 89 3.18 -2.06 -4.26
N LEU A 90 2.35 -2.03 -5.31
CA LEU A 90 2.74 -1.49 -6.61
C LEU A 90 3.08 0.00 -6.52
N SER A 91 2.36 0.76 -5.69
CA SER A 91 2.64 2.18 -5.47
C SER A 91 3.98 2.42 -4.75
N GLU A 92 4.34 1.57 -3.78
CA GLU A 92 5.64 1.67 -3.09
C GLU A 92 6.80 1.39 -4.05
N ARG A 93 6.62 0.40 -4.94
CA ARG A 93 7.59 0.13 -6.01
C ARG A 93 7.73 1.29 -7.00
N LEU A 94 6.65 2.03 -7.26
CA LEU A 94 6.72 3.25 -8.08
C LEU A 94 7.55 4.34 -7.40
N LEU A 95 7.44 4.51 -6.08
CA LEU A 95 8.25 5.47 -5.33
C LEU A 95 9.76 5.15 -5.37
N GLN A 96 10.14 3.89 -5.61
CA GLN A 96 11.53 3.47 -5.80
C GLN A 96 12.11 3.78 -7.19
N THR A 97 11.29 4.27 -8.13
CA THR A 97 11.74 4.63 -9.48
C THR A 97 12.19 6.09 -9.54
N ARG A 98 11.48 6.94 -10.28
CA ARG A 98 11.65 8.39 -10.25
C ARG A 98 10.54 9.00 -9.41
N LEU A 99 10.88 9.86 -8.45
CA LEU A 99 9.86 10.60 -7.73
C LEU A 99 9.22 11.65 -8.65
N CYS A 100 7.90 11.56 -8.85
CA CYS A 100 7.11 12.52 -9.60
C CYS A 100 5.68 12.63 -9.02
N ALA A 101 4.92 13.62 -9.46
CA ALA A 101 3.58 13.93 -8.94
C ALA A 101 2.63 12.73 -9.07
N GLU A 102 2.69 12.03 -10.21
CA GLU A 102 1.83 10.87 -10.48
C GLU A 102 2.10 9.73 -9.49
N HIS A 103 3.37 9.40 -9.24
CA HIS A 103 3.72 8.32 -8.31
C HIS A 103 3.30 8.65 -6.87
N LEU A 104 3.47 9.92 -6.44
CA LEU A 104 2.99 10.39 -5.14
C LEU A 104 1.47 10.31 -5.03
N ALA A 105 0.75 10.75 -6.07
CA ALA A 105 -0.70 10.66 -6.10
C ALA A 105 -1.18 9.22 -6.00
N ILE A 106 -0.58 8.31 -6.76
CA ILE A 106 -0.89 6.87 -6.76
C ILE A 106 -0.70 6.28 -5.36
N HIS A 107 0.41 6.60 -4.69
CA HIS A 107 0.67 6.10 -3.34
C HIS A 107 -0.33 6.62 -2.31
N VAL A 108 -0.56 7.94 -2.28
CA VAL A 108 -1.52 8.56 -1.36
C VAL A 108 -2.94 8.03 -1.57
N VAL A 109 -3.37 7.89 -2.82
CA VAL A 109 -4.70 7.32 -3.16
C VAL A 109 -4.82 5.87 -2.69
N SER A 110 -3.76 5.07 -2.83
CA SER A 110 -3.77 3.67 -2.38
C SER A 110 -4.01 3.55 -0.87
N LEU A 111 -3.36 4.40 -0.08
CA LEU A 111 -3.55 4.46 1.37
C LEU A 111 -4.92 5.00 1.76
N HIS A 112 -5.42 6.04 1.08
CA HIS A 112 -6.77 6.56 1.34
C HIS A 112 -7.87 5.52 1.02
N ASN A 113 -7.73 4.76 -0.07
CA ASN A 113 -8.68 3.70 -0.39
C ASN A 113 -8.74 2.61 0.70
N LEU A 114 -7.58 2.27 1.28
CA LEU A 114 -7.52 1.34 2.41
C LEU A 114 -8.13 1.96 3.67
N ALA A 115 -7.83 3.23 3.96
CA ALA A 115 -8.41 3.95 5.09
C ALA A 115 -9.94 4.00 5.01
N ASP A 116 -10.48 4.34 3.83
CA ASP A 116 -11.91 4.39 3.57
C ASP A 116 -12.56 3.02 3.72
N LEU A 117 -11.93 1.96 3.18
CA LEU A 117 -12.41 0.60 3.32
C LEU A 117 -12.50 0.20 4.80
N GLU A 118 -11.43 0.39 5.57
CA GLU A 118 -11.40 0.02 6.99
C GLU A 118 -12.39 0.87 7.81
N SER A 119 -12.55 2.15 7.49
CA SER A 119 -13.53 3.03 8.14
C SER A 119 -14.96 2.50 7.98
N ARG A 120 -15.29 2.04 6.77
CA ARG A 120 -16.61 1.47 6.48
C ARG A 120 -16.82 0.10 7.13
N LEU A 121 -15.74 -0.64 7.36
CA LEU A 121 -15.73 -1.86 8.18
C LEU A 121 -15.69 -1.56 9.69
N ARG A 122 -15.75 -0.29 10.11
CA ARG A 122 -15.64 0.18 11.49
C ARG A 122 -14.34 -0.22 12.19
N ARG A 123 -13.28 -0.45 11.41
CA ARG A 123 -11.92 -0.76 11.86
C ARG A 123 -11.11 0.54 11.94
N PHE A 124 -11.51 1.41 12.85
CA PHE A 124 -11.02 2.79 12.89
C PHE A 124 -9.53 2.89 13.21
N ASP A 125 -8.98 1.97 14.00
CA ASP A 125 -7.54 1.94 14.27
C ASP A 125 -6.72 1.63 13.02
N GLN A 126 -7.15 0.65 12.22
CA GLN A 126 -6.51 0.34 10.94
C GLN A 126 -6.69 1.48 9.93
N ALA A 127 -7.88 2.09 9.88
CA ALA A 127 -8.12 3.25 9.02
C ALA A 127 -7.18 4.43 9.35
N ARG A 128 -7.06 4.75 10.64
CA ARG A 128 -6.14 5.78 11.14
C ARG A 128 -4.70 5.45 10.78
N SER A 129 -4.29 4.19 10.96
CA SER A 129 -2.94 3.75 10.62
C SER A 129 -2.60 4.01 9.15
N TYR A 130 -3.53 3.85 8.21
CA TYR A 130 -3.27 4.16 6.81
C TYR A 130 -3.12 5.67 6.54
N HIS A 131 -3.87 6.52 7.23
CA HIS A 131 -3.66 7.97 7.17
C HIS A 131 -2.30 8.38 7.77
N GLU A 132 -1.92 7.79 8.91
CA GLU A 132 -0.63 8.01 9.56
C GLU A 132 0.53 7.55 8.66
N GLN A 133 0.41 6.38 8.03
CA GLN A 133 1.40 5.86 7.07
C GLN A 133 1.61 6.81 5.90
N ALA A 134 0.53 7.36 5.32
CA ALA A 134 0.63 8.29 4.19
C ALA A 134 1.41 9.54 4.57
N LEU A 135 1.10 10.10 5.74
CA LEU A 135 1.73 11.31 6.23
C LEU A 135 3.20 11.07 6.63
N ASN A 136 3.48 9.96 7.31
CA ASN A 136 4.84 9.58 7.69
C ASN A 136 5.73 9.35 6.46
N ARG A 137 5.20 8.66 5.43
CA ARG A 137 5.92 8.41 4.18
C ARG A 137 6.28 9.72 3.47
N LEU A 138 5.36 10.68 3.45
CA LEU A 138 5.61 12.01 2.88
C LEU A 138 6.67 12.79 3.67
N PHE A 139 6.65 12.74 5.00
CA PHE A 139 7.72 13.36 5.81
C PHE A 139 9.09 12.75 5.54
N MET A 140 9.18 11.41 5.41
CA MET A 140 10.42 10.74 5.04
C MET A 140 10.91 11.20 3.66
N LEU A 141 10.02 11.21 2.66
CA LEU A 141 10.36 11.65 1.31
C LEU A 141 10.81 13.12 1.26
N MET A 142 10.21 14.00 2.07
CA MET A 142 10.63 15.40 2.16
C MET A 142 12.02 15.53 2.76
N ARG A 143 12.33 14.78 3.82
CA ARG A 143 13.67 14.75 4.40
C ARG A 143 14.71 14.33 3.37
N ASP A 144 14.40 13.30 2.59
CA ASP A 144 15.33 12.67 1.66
C ASP A 144 15.38 13.38 0.28
N ASN A 145 14.41 14.26 -0.03
CA ASN A 145 14.30 14.97 -1.32
C ASN A 145 14.00 16.47 -1.12
N GLN A 146 14.94 17.20 -0.50
CA GLN A 146 14.82 18.64 -0.24
C GLN A 146 14.65 19.47 -1.53
N ASP A 147 15.11 18.97 -2.67
CA ASP A 147 14.95 19.60 -3.98
C ASP A 147 13.51 19.47 -4.55
N LYS A 148 12.68 18.58 -3.99
CA LYS A 148 11.33 18.28 -4.47
C LYS A 148 10.23 18.67 -3.49
N LEU A 149 10.51 19.57 -2.55
CA LEU A 149 9.50 19.97 -1.56
C LEU A 149 8.23 20.57 -2.22
N THR A 150 8.40 21.33 -3.30
CA THR A 150 7.27 21.89 -4.09
C THR A 150 6.34 20.81 -4.62
N LEU A 151 6.88 19.63 -4.96
CA LEU A 151 6.13 18.47 -5.39
C LEU A 151 5.39 17.79 -4.24
N LEU A 152 6.02 17.73 -3.06
CA LEU A 152 5.54 16.98 -1.89
C LEU A 152 4.51 17.76 -1.07
N PHE A 153 4.62 19.09 -1.01
CA PHE A 153 3.77 19.94 -0.17
C PHE A 153 2.27 19.76 -0.37
N PRO A 154 1.74 19.74 -1.61
CA PRO A 154 0.29 19.60 -1.81
C PRO A 154 -0.24 18.27 -1.27
N HIS A 155 0.55 17.18 -1.41
CA HIS A 155 0.20 15.87 -0.88
C HIS A 155 0.26 15.85 0.64
N LEU A 156 1.30 16.44 1.24
CA LEU A 156 1.44 16.57 2.69
C LEU A 156 0.23 17.28 3.29
N HIS A 157 -0.11 18.45 2.75
CA HIS A 157 -1.24 19.25 3.23
C HIS A 157 -2.55 18.45 3.17
N ARG A 158 -2.82 17.78 2.05
CA ARG A 158 -4.00 16.93 1.89
C ARG A 158 -4.03 15.81 2.94
N CYS A 159 -2.92 15.10 3.15
CA CYS A 159 -2.86 14.01 4.13
C CYS A 159 -3.01 14.52 5.58
N LYS A 160 -2.43 15.68 5.92
CA LYS A 160 -2.66 16.31 7.24
C LYS A 160 -4.13 16.64 7.47
N MET A 161 -4.80 17.22 6.46
CA MET A 161 -6.23 17.51 6.54
C MET A 161 -7.08 16.25 6.68
N SER A 162 -6.82 15.22 5.87
CA SER A 162 -7.52 13.93 5.97
C SER A 162 -7.36 13.30 7.35
N LEU A 163 -6.14 13.24 7.88
CA LEU A 163 -5.88 12.67 9.20
C LEU A 163 -6.55 13.50 10.32
N ALA A 164 -6.49 14.83 10.24
CA ALA A 164 -7.12 15.71 11.22
C ALA A 164 -8.66 15.54 11.24
N LEU A 165 -9.28 15.48 10.07
CA LEU A 165 -10.73 15.22 9.95
C LEU A 165 -11.08 13.83 10.49
N PHE A 166 -10.30 12.81 10.13
CA PHE A 166 -10.50 11.46 10.64
C PHE A 166 -10.42 11.43 12.17
N CYS A 167 -9.37 12.03 12.76
CA CYS A 167 -9.17 12.09 14.21
C CYS A 167 -10.29 12.85 14.92
N ARG A 168 -10.85 13.88 14.29
CA ARG A 168 -12.00 14.62 14.84
C ARG A 168 -13.25 13.74 14.96
N HIS A 169 -13.46 12.82 14.01
CA HIS A 169 -14.65 11.96 13.98
C HIS A 169 -14.48 10.66 14.77
N TYR A 170 -13.28 10.07 14.76
CA TYR A 170 -13.05 8.71 15.26
C TYR A 170 -11.99 8.63 16.38
N GLY A 171 -11.46 9.77 16.82
CA GLY A 171 -10.44 9.86 17.85
C GLY A 171 -9.01 9.79 17.31
N SER A 172 -8.10 10.50 17.98
CA SER A 172 -6.67 10.51 17.67
C SER A 172 -5.90 9.46 18.48
N SER A 173 -4.71 9.12 17.97
CA SER A 173 -3.67 8.44 18.72
C SER A 173 -2.55 9.43 19.07
N SER A 174 -1.65 9.05 19.98
CA SER A 174 -0.41 9.81 20.22
C SER A 174 0.41 10.00 18.94
N ALA A 175 0.46 8.99 18.07
CA ALA A 175 1.17 9.05 16.79
C ALA A 175 0.52 10.04 15.82
N SER A 176 -0.81 10.00 15.68
CA SER A 176 -1.56 10.97 14.88
C SER A 176 -1.31 12.40 15.37
N ASN A 177 -1.36 12.63 16.68
CA ASN A 177 -1.14 13.95 17.26
C ASN A 177 0.29 14.45 16.99
N LEU A 178 1.30 13.58 17.08
CA LEU A 178 2.68 13.91 16.74
C LEU A 178 2.80 14.32 15.27
N LEU A 179 2.29 13.51 14.35
CA LEU A 179 2.36 13.78 12.91
C LEU A 179 1.62 15.07 12.51
N LEU A 180 0.48 15.37 13.14
CA LEU A 180 -0.27 16.59 12.87
C LEU A 180 0.49 17.85 13.35
N ARG A 181 1.19 17.76 14.48
CA ARG A 181 2.01 18.85 15.05
C ARG A 181 3.38 18.98 14.40
N GLN A 182 3.86 17.93 13.74
CA GLN A 182 5.16 17.93 13.10
C GLN A 182 5.27 19.08 12.09
N SER A 183 6.31 19.89 12.28
CA SER A 183 6.64 21.00 11.41
C SER A 183 7.10 20.47 10.06
N ILE A 184 6.84 21.28 9.04
CA ILE A 184 7.44 21.08 7.73
C ILE A 184 8.96 21.21 7.90
N PRO A 185 9.77 20.23 7.45
CA PRO A 185 11.19 20.43 7.35
C PRO A 185 11.44 21.50 6.29
N ILE A 186 11.68 22.73 6.74
CA ILE A 186 12.21 23.81 5.92
C ILE A 186 13.72 23.60 5.96
N GLY A 187 14.35 23.27 4.83
CA GLY A 187 15.80 23.18 4.77
C GLY A 187 16.40 24.53 5.16
N ASN A 188 17.32 24.52 6.12
CA ASN A 188 18.18 25.69 6.36
C ASN A 188 19.02 25.86 5.09
N HIS A 189 18.76 26.95 4.36
CA HIS A 189 19.52 27.36 3.18
C HIS A 189 20.96 27.73 3.54
#